data_AF-A0A354EMS5-F1
#
_entry.id   AF-A0A354EMS5-F1
#
_cell.length_a   1.000
_cell.length_b   1.000
_cell.length_c   1.000
_cell.angle_alpha   90.00
_cell.angle_beta   90.00
_cell.angle_gamma   90.00
#
_symmetry.space_group_name_H-M   'P 1'
#
loop_
_entity.id
_entity.type
_entity.pdbx_description
1 polymer ?
#
loop_
_entity_poly.entity_id
_entity_poly.type
_entity_poly.pdbx_seq_one_letter_code
_entity_poly.pdbx_strand_id
1 'polypeptide(L)'
;QAEALGVEVYPGMAASHVVWEEETGRVKGVVAGVFGIDREGKPTDDFQPGIELHGKYVFIAEGVRGSLAKTIIARHKLQDGKSPQKYGIGLKELWQVPAEQHQPGLAQHTTGWPLDEHTGGGSFLYHFGDRYVAVGYVVHLNYKNPFLSPFDEF
;
A
#
# COMPACT_ATOMS: atom_id res chain seq x y z
N GLN A 1 12.96 -7.02 -16.24
CA GLN A 1 14.19 -7.60 -15.64
C GLN A 1 13.90 -8.94 -14.96
N ALA A 2 12.94 -9.02 -14.02
CA ALA A 2 12.59 -10.28 -13.34
C ALA A 2 12.13 -11.40 -14.30
N GLU A 3 11.24 -11.10 -15.24
CA GLU A 3 10.78 -12.09 -16.24
C GLU A 3 11.93 -12.63 -17.11
N ALA A 4 12.92 -11.79 -17.42
CA ALA A 4 14.12 -12.22 -18.16
C ALA A 4 15.02 -13.18 -17.34
N LEU A 5 14.83 -13.26 -16.02
CA LEU A 5 15.47 -14.23 -15.14
C LEU A 5 14.60 -15.49 -14.92
N GLY A 6 13.47 -15.62 -15.63
CA GLY A 6 12.55 -16.75 -15.49
C GLY A 6 11.53 -16.62 -14.36
N VAL A 7 11.37 -15.43 -13.77
CA VAL A 7 10.28 -15.19 -12.80
C VAL A 7 8.96 -15.10 -13.56
N GLU A 8 8.00 -15.94 -13.17
CA GLU A 8 6.62 -15.82 -13.63
C GLU A 8 5.93 -14.66 -12.90
N VAL A 9 5.40 -13.70 -13.67
CA VAL A 9 4.71 -12.52 -13.14
C VAL A 9 3.25 -12.56 -13.56
N TYR A 10 2.36 -12.50 -12.58
CA TYR A 10 0.91 -12.52 -12.78
C TYR A 10 0.29 -11.17 -12.39
N PRO A 11 0.40 -10.12 -13.24
CA PRO A 11 -0.17 -8.82 -12.94
C PRO A 11 -1.70 -8.88 -12.96
N GLY A 12 -2.34 -8.02 -12.15
CA GLY A 12 -3.81 -7.95 -12.08
C GLY A 12 -4.47 -9.10 -11.28
N MET A 13 -3.69 -10.05 -10.77
CA MET A 13 -4.18 -11.10 -9.88
C MET A 13 -3.88 -10.77 -8.43
N ALA A 14 -4.92 -10.44 -7.65
CA ALA A 14 -4.78 -10.23 -6.22
C ALA A 14 -4.66 -11.58 -5.50
N ALA A 15 -3.69 -11.68 -4.58
CA ALA A 15 -3.66 -12.75 -3.58
C ALA A 15 -4.73 -12.43 -2.51
N SER A 16 -5.81 -13.19 -2.48
CA SER A 16 -7.00 -12.87 -1.68
C SER A 16 -7.05 -13.60 -0.35
N HIS A 17 -6.43 -14.78 -0.25
CA HIS A 17 -6.45 -15.61 0.97
C HIS A 17 -5.11 -16.32 1.20
N VAL A 18 -4.79 -16.59 2.46
CA VAL A 18 -3.66 -17.44 2.85
C VAL A 18 -4.09 -18.89 2.84
N VAL A 19 -3.30 -19.75 2.18
CA VAL A 19 -3.45 -21.20 2.27
C VAL A 19 -2.59 -21.70 3.43
N TRP A 20 -3.24 -22.29 4.43
CA TRP A 20 -2.58 -22.80 5.63
C TRP A 20 -2.29 -24.30 5.53
N GLU A 21 -1.17 -24.73 6.10
CA GLU A 21 -0.95 -26.12 6.50
C GLU A 21 -1.44 -26.24 7.94
N GLU A 22 -2.63 -26.82 8.14
CA GLU A 22 -3.33 -26.74 9.42
C GLU A 22 -2.59 -27.45 10.55
N GLU A 23 -1.88 -28.54 10.26
CA GLU A 23 -1.15 -29.32 11.26
C GLU A 23 -0.01 -28.52 11.91
N THR A 24 0.67 -27.69 11.13
CA THR A 24 1.84 -26.91 11.58
C THR A 24 1.52 -25.43 11.79
N GLY A 25 0.38 -24.97 11.26
CA GLY A 25 0.04 -23.56 11.13
C GLY A 25 0.88 -22.80 10.10
N ARG A 26 1.72 -23.47 9.30
CA ARG A 26 2.61 -22.84 8.33
C ARG A 26 1.83 -22.24 7.16
N VAL A 27 2.32 -21.12 6.61
CA VAL A 27 1.84 -20.62 5.31
C VAL A 27 2.30 -21.55 4.20
N LYS A 28 1.36 -22.21 3.53
CA LYS A 28 1.60 -23.13 2.42
C LYS A 28 1.51 -22.45 1.05
N GLY A 29 0.76 -21.35 0.96
CA GLY A 29 0.50 -20.67 -0.30
C GLY A 29 -0.46 -19.50 -0.17
N VAL A 30 -0.96 -19.05 -1.31
CA VAL A 30 -2.04 -18.04 -1.41
C VAL A 30 -3.07 -18.46 -2.44
N VAL A 31 -4.30 -18.00 -2.27
CA VAL A 31 -5.32 -18.06 -3.34
C VAL A 31 -5.19 -16.80 -4.18
N ALA A 32 -5.03 -16.93 -5.49
CA ALA A 32 -4.92 -15.82 -6.43
C ALA A 32 -5.96 -15.92 -7.56
N GLY A 33 -6.36 -14.78 -8.13
CA GLY A 33 -7.22 -14.76 -9.32
C GLY A 33 -8.68 -15.15 -9.06
N VAL A 34 -9.25 -14.75 -7.92
CA VAL A 34 -10.70 -14.86 -7.68
C VAL A 34 -11.39 -13.71 -8.43
N PHE A 35 -12.34 -14.03 -9.30
CA PHE A 35 -13.05 -13.05 -10.12
C PHE A 35 -14.57 -13.31 -10.15
N GLY A 36 -15.33 -12.32 -10.63
CA GLY A 36 -16.77 -12.43 -10.82
C GLY A 36 -17.56 -12.49 -9.51
N ILE A 37 -17.15 -11.71 -8.50
CA ILE A 37 -17.90 -11.50 -7.25
C ILE A 37 -18.55 -10.11 -7.30
N ASP A 38 -19.85 -10.05 -7.03
CA ASP A 38 -20.60 -8.78 -7.02
C ASP A 38 -20.34 -7.94 -5.75
N ARG A 39 -20.96 -6.76 -5.69
CA ARG A 39 -20.83 -5.82 -4.56
C ARG A 39 -21.39 -6.41 -3.25
N GLU A 40 -22.34 -7.33 -3.35
CA GLU A 40 -22.96 -8.05 -2.23
C GLU A 40 -22.17 -9.31 -1.83
N GLY A 41 -21.06 -9.61 -2.50
CA GLY A 41 -20.17 -10.74 -2.20
C GLY A 41 -20.62 -12.08 -2.79
N LYS A 42 -21.53 -12.08 -3.77
CA LYS A 42 -22.05 -13.30 -4.40
C LYS A 42 -21.36 -13.60 -5.73
N PRO A 43 -21.18 -14.90 -6.07
CA PRO A 43 -20.74 -15.30 -7.40
C PRO A 43 -21.72 -14.80 -8.48
N THR A 44 -21.17 -14.18 -9.52
CA THR A 44 -21.88 -13.83 -10.76
C THR A 44 -21.74 -14.96 -11.78
N ASP A 45 -22.35 -14.81 -12.95
CA ASP A 45 -22.21 -15.76 -14.07
C ASP A 45 -20.75 -15.87 -14.57
N ASP A 46 -19.93 -14.83 -14.35
CA ASP A 46 -18.50 -14.80 -14.69
C ASP A 46 -17.59 -15.27 -13.55
N PHE A 47 -18.14 -15.93 -12.52
CA PHE A 47 -17.37 -16.36 -11.36
C PHE A 47 -16.27 -17.34 -11.74
N GLN A 48 -15.06 -17.04 -11.27
CA GLN A 48 -13.91 -17.93 -11.37
C GLN A 48 -13.37 -18.22 -9.97
N PRO A 49 -13.40 -19.49 -9.51
CA PRO A 49 -12.74 -19.85 -8.27
C PRO A 49 -11.23 -19.69 -8.48
N GLY A 50 -10.60 -18.85 -7.67
CA GLY A 50 -9.16 -18.59 -7.77
C GLY A 50 -8.31 -19.85 -7.60
N ILE A 51 -7.02 -19.74 -7.91
CA ILE A 51 -6.06 -20.83 -7.90
C ILE A 51 -5.23 -20.77 -6.62
N GLU A 52 -5.01 -21.92 -5.98
CA GLU A 52 -4.02 -22.03 -4.92
C GLU A 52 -2.61 -22.12 -5.50
N LEU A 53 -1.79 -21.11 -5.21
CA LEU A 53 -0.37 -21.10 -5.53
C LEU A 53 0.41 -21.58 -4.30
N HIS A 54 0.89 -22.82 -4.32
CA HIS A 54 1.67 -23.40 -3.23
C HIS A 54 3.15 -23.08 -3.41
N GLY A 55 3.79 -22.69 -2.31
CA GLY A 55 5.22 -22.41 -2.27
C GLY A 55 5.86 -23.11 -1.08
N LYS A 56 7.11 -23.58 -1.26
CA LYS A 56 7.93 -24.01 -0.12
C LYS A 56 8.21 -22.84 0.82
N TYR A 57 8.38 -21.65 0.24
CA TYR A 57 8.52 -20.38 0.91
C TYR A 57 7.57 -19.38 0.28
N VAL A 58 6.82 -18.66 1.12
CA VAL A 58 5.85 -17.66 0.68
C VAL A 58 6.27 -16.31 1.26
N PHE A 59 6.67 -15.39 0.39
CA PHE A 59 7.09 -14.06 0.79
C PHE A 59 5.92 -13.09 0.65
N ILE A 60 5.43 -12.57 1.78
CA ILE A 60 4.31 -11.62 1.80
C ILE A 60 4.85 -10.20 1.69
N ALA A 61 4.68 -9.59 0.53
CA ALA A 61 5.20 -8.27 0.18
C ALA A 61 4.08 -7.28 -0.21
N GLU A 62 2.94 -7.32 0.49
CA GLU A 62 1.77 -6.47 0.20
C GLU A 62 1.97 -4.97 0.48
N GLY A 63 3.08 -4.60 1.12
CA GLY A 63 3.36 -3.22 1.51
C GLY A 63 2.68 -2.81 2.82
N VAL A 64 2.33 -1.52 2.94
CA VAL A 64 1.80 -0.92 4.17
C VAL A 64 0.43 -1.51 4.53
N ARG A 65 0.29 -2.02 5.75
CA ARG A 65 -0.97 -2.56 6.28
C ARG A 65 -1.59 -3.66 5.39
N GLY A 66 -0.74 -4.56 4.87
CA GLY A 66 -1.13 -5.69 4.03
C GLY A 66 -2.26 -6.55 4.61
N SER A 67 -3.16 -7.01 3.74
CA SER A 67 -4.38 -7.72 4.11
C SER A 67 -4.10 -9.15 4.62
N LEU A 68 -3.26 -9.90 3.92
CA LEU A 68 -2.81 -11.23 4.31
C LEU A 68 -1.81 -11.16 5.46
N ALA A 69 -0.90 -10.18 5.43
CA ALA A 69 0.04 -9.92 6.51
C ALA A 69 -0.69 -9.74 7.85
N LYS A 70 -1.82 -9.00 7.85
CA LYS A 70 -2.64 -8.81 9.05
C LYS A 70 -3.19 -10.13 9.60
N THR A 71 -3.64 -11.05 8.76
CA THR A 71 -4.16 -12.35 9.22
C THR A 71 -3.03 -13.24 9.76
N ILE A 72 -1.85 -13.20 9.13
CA ILE A 72 -0.67 -13.95 9.57
C ILE A 72 -0.15 -13.43 10.91
N ILE A 73 -0.04 -12.11 11.06
CA ILE A 73 0.35 -11.46 12.31
C ILE A 73 -0.58 -11.87 13.45
N ALA A 74 -1.89 -11.86 13.22
CA ALA A 74 -2.88 -12.25 14.23
C ALA A 74 -2.78 -13.74 14.59
N ARG A 75 -2.73 -14.64 13.59
CA ARG A 75 -2.68 -16.09 13.81
C ARG A 75 -1.46 -16.51 14.62
N HIS A 76 -0.30 -15.90 14.35
CA HIS A 76 0.97 -16.23 15.01
C HIS A 76 1.35 -15.27 16.14
N LYS A 77 0.49 -14.31 16.49
CA LYS A 77 0.73 -13.30 17.52
C LYS A 77 2.07 -12.56 17.36
N LEU A 78 2.42 -12.21 16.12
CA LEU A 78 3.73 -11.63 15.78
C LEU A 78 3.95 -10.23 16.37
N GLN A 79 2.91 -9.63 16.95
CA GLN A 79 2.95 -8.32 17.60
C GLN A 79 2.98 -8.40 19.14
N ASP A 80 3.04 -9.61 19.73
CA ASP A 80 3.12 -9.76 21.18
C ASP A 80 4.38 -9.07 21.75
N GLY A 81 4.16 -8.22 22.75
CA GLY A 81 5.22 -7.41 23.37
C GLY A 81 5.81 -6.33 22.45
N LYS A 82 5.15 -5.99 21.33
CA LYS A 82 5.58 -4.93 20.40
C LYS A 82 4.61 -3.74 20.48
N SER A 83 5.12 -2.56 20.16
CA SER A 83 4.28 -1.38 19.98
C SER A 83 3.41 -1.51 18.72
N PRO A 84 2.19 -0.94 18.71
CA PRO A 84 1.34 -0.95 17.53
C PRO A 84 1.99 -0.16 16.39
N GLN A 85 1.68 -0.55 15.16
CA GLN A 85 2.11 0.20 13.98
C GLN A 85 1.47 1.59 13.94
N LYS A 86 2.27 2.60 13.57
CA LYS A 86 1.82 3.97 13.30
C LYS A 86 1.87 4.22 11.80
N TYR A 87 0.87 4.93 11.28
CA TYR A 87 0.70 5.17 9.85
C TYR A 87 0.49 6.66 9.56
N GLY A 88 0.77 7.05 8.32
CA GLY A 88 0.31 8.28 7.71
C GLY A 88 -0.34 7.97 6.37
N ILE A 89 -1.26 8.83 5.94
CA ILE A 89 -1.79 8.84 4.59
C ILE A 89 -0.99 9.85 3.77
N GLY A 90 -0.55 9.43 2.59
CA GLY A 90 0.17 10.29 1.66
C GLY A 90 -0.69 10.52 0.42
N LEU A 91 -0.87 11.79 0.06
CA LEU A 91 -1.46 12.20 -1.20
C LEU A 91 -0.36 12.70 -2.12
N LYS A 92 -0.51 12.47 -3.41
CA LYS A 92 0.51 12.80 -4.40
C LYS A 92 -0.15 13.14 -5.73
N GLU A 93 0.35 14.18 -6.35
CA GLU A 93 0.10 14.51 -7.75
C GLU A 93 1.40 14.59 -8.54
N LEU A 94 1.28 14.51 -9.86
CA LEU A 94 2.37 14.71 -10.81
C LEU A 94 2.04 15.88 -11.71
N TRP A 95 2.90 16.89 -11.68
CA TRP A 95 2.73 18.13 -12.41
C TRP A 95 3.85 18.25 -13.44
N GLN A 96 3.54 18.74 -14.63
CA GLN A 96 4.57 19.20 -15.56
C GLN A 96 4.60 20.72 -15.51
N VAL A 97 5.77 21.29 -15.24
CA VAL A 97 5.90 22.74 -14.98
C VAL A 97 6.65 23.46 -16.12
N PRO A 98 6.49 24.78 -16.27
CA PRO A 98 7.30 25.58 -17.18
C PRO A 98 8.80 25.40 -16.90
N ALA A 99 9.62 25.52 -17.94
CA ALA A 99 11.06 25.20 -17.84
C ALA A 99 11.79 26.11 -16.84
N GLU A 100 11.39 27.38 -16.80
CA GLU A 100 11.92 28.41 -15.89
C GLU A 100 11.58 28.17 -14.41
N GLN A 101 10.54 27.37 -14.12
CA GLN A 101 10.17 26.97 -12.76
C GLN A 101 10.79 25.63 -12.36
N HIS A 102 11.34 24.88 -13.31
CA HIS A 102 11.90 23.57 -13.05
C HIS A 102 13.37 23.64 -12.61
N GLN A 103 13.67 23.04 -11.45
CA GLN A 103 15.03 22.94 -10.92
C GLN A 103 15.43 21.46 -10.81
N PRO A 104 16.10 20.87 -11.83
CA PRO A 104 16.40 19.44 -11.85
C PRO A 104 17.11 18.95 -10.58
N GLY A 105 16.58 17.90 -9.97
CA GLY A 105 17.15 17.29 -8.76
C GLY A 105 16.83 18.04 -7.46
N LEU A 106 16.08 19.15 -7.51
CA LEU A 106 15.60 19.81 -6.29
C LEU A 106 14.66 18.88 -5.52
N ALA A 107 14.91 18.78 -4.22
CA ALA A 107 14.03 18.11 -3.26
C ALA A 107 13.73 19.05 -2.09
N GLN A 108 12.45 19.32 -1.86
CA GLN A 108 11.98 20.23 -0.82
C GLN A 108 10.98 19.51 0.10
N HIS A 109 11.02 19.88 1.39
CA HIS A 109 10.08 19.43 2.41
C HIS A 109 9.66 20.62 3.25
N THR A 110 8.40 20.65 3.67
CA THR A 110 7.90 21.66 4.62
C THR A 110 7.09 21.02 5.73
N THR A 111 7.08 21.67 6.90
CA THR A 111 6.23 21.32 8.04
C THR A 111 5.56 22.59 8.56
N GLY A 112 4.49 22.42 9.35
CA GLY A 112 3.68 23.53 9.87
C GLY A 112 2.40 23.70 9.04
N TRP A 113 2.04 24.96 8.78
CA TRP A 113 0.81 25.31 8.06
C TRP A 113 0.66 24.50 6.74
N PRO A 114 -0.53 23.96 6.43
CA PRO A 114 -1.83 24.19 7.08
C PRO A 114 -2.11 23.41 8.37
N LEU A 115 -1.24 22.48 8.76
CA LEU A 115 -1.43 21.69 9.99
C LEU A 115 -1.16 22.51 11.26
N ASP A 116 -1.88 22.18 12.33
CA ASP A 116 -1.62 22.70 13.68
C ASP A 116 -0.40 22.05 14.34
N GLU A 117 0.01 22.54 15.51
CA GLU A 117 1.17 21.99 16.25
C GLU A 117 0.93 20.59 16.83
N HIS A 118 -0.29 20.06 16.74
CA HIS A 118 -0.68 18.77 17.32
C HIS A 118 -0.90 17.68 16.26
N THR A 119 -0.99 18.06 14.99
CA THR A 119 -1.19 17.17 13.85
C THR A 119 0.11 16.98 13.10
N GLY A 120 0.64 15.76 13.16
CA GLY A 120 1.89 15.46 12.47
C GLY A 120 1.69 15.24 10.98
N GLY A 121 2.57 15.83 10.17
CA GLY A 121 2.53 15.74 8.73
C GLY A 121 3.48 16.74 8.07
N GLY A 122 3.34 16.90 6.76
CA GLY A 122 4.13 17.87 5.99
C GLY A 122 4.09 17.60 4.49
N SER A 123 4.63 18.54 3.72
CA SER A 123 4.71 18.44 2.27
C SER A 123 6.02 17.84 1.78
N PHE A 124 5.97 17.31 0.55
CA PHE A 124 7.15 17.04 -0.24
C PHE A 124 6.98 17.56 -1.66
N LEU A 125 8.09 17.97 -2.27
CA LEU A 125 8.12 18.44 -3.65
C LEU A 125 9.47 18.08 -4.29
N TYR A 126 9.44 17.28 -5.36
CA TYR A 126 10.64 16.75 -6.02
C TYR A 126 10.61 17.00 -7.52
N HIS A 127 11.68 17.60 -8.05
CA HIS A 127 11.86 17.87 -9.48
C HIS A 127 12.66 16.75 -10.17
N PHE A 128 12.12 16.17 -11.24
CA PHE A 128 12.74 15.06 -11.96
C PHE A 128 12.32 14.99 -13.43
N GLY A 129 13.09 14.22 -14.21
CA GLY A 129 12.77 13.93 -15.62
C GLY A 129 12.64 15.19 -16.50
N ASP A 130 11.75 15.12 -17.49
CA ASP A 130 11.43 16.24 -18.38
C ASP A 130 10.40 17.19 -17.74
N ARG A 131 10.88 17.95 -16.76
CA ARG A 131 10.14 19.01 -16.06
C ARG A 131 8.96 18.52 -15.23
N TYR A 132 9.05 17.30 -14.70
CA TYR A 132 8.05 16.79 -13.78
C TYR A 132 8.36 17.21 -12.34
N VAL A 133 7.30 17.53 -11.62
CA VAL A 133 7.32 17.77 -10.19
C VAL A 133 6.38 16.75 -9.54
N ALA A 134 6.93 15.91 -8.66
CA ALA A 134 6.15 15.09 -7.74
C ALA A 134 5.89 15.93 -6.49
N VAL A 135 4.64 16.34 -6.31
CA VAL A 135 4.20 17.12 -5.14
C VAL A 135 3.22 16.28 -4.34
N GLY A 136 3.25 16.42 -3.02
CA GLY A 136 2.31 15.73 -2.17
C GLY A 136 2.38 16.17 -0.72
N TYR A 137 1.48 15.58 0.05
CA TYR A 137 1.31 15.89 1.47
C TYR A 137 1.08 14.61 2.26
N VAL A 138 1.62 14.56 3.47
CA VAL A 138 1.44 13.44 4.39
C VAL A 138 0.74 13.94 5.64
N VAL A 139 -0.28 13.20 6.10
CA VAL A 139 -0.93 13.42 7.39
C VAL A 139 -0.89 12.13 8.20
N HIS A 140 -0.39 12.20 9.44
CA HIS A 140 -0.33 11.04 10.33
C HIS A 140 -1.75 10.63 10.78
N LEU A 141 -2.09 9.35 10.65
CA LEU A 141 -3.43 8.81 10.96
C LEU A 141 -3.77 8.74 12.46
N ASN A 142 -2.99 9.43 13.31
CA ASN A 142 -3.29 9.62 14.73
C ASN A 142 -3.80 11.04 15.06
N TYR A 143 -4.17 11.83 14.04
CA TYR A 143 -4.85 13.12 14.20
C TYR A 143 -6.15 12.97 15.00
N LYS A 144 -6.53 14.02 15.73
CA LYS A 144 -7.67 13.98 16.67
C LYS A 144 -8.93 14.63 16.13
N ASN A 145 -8.81 15.60 15.24
CA ASN A 145 -9.95 16.31 14.67
C ASN A 145 -10.67 15.40 13.65
N PRO A 146 -11.93 14.99 13.91
CA PRO A 146 -12.67 14.12 12.99
C PRO A 146 -13.11 14.83 11.70
N PHE A 147 -13.03 16.16 11.66
CA PHE A 147 -13.35 16.98 10.48
C PHE A 147 -12.13 17.27 9.61
N LEU A 148 -10.92 16.89 10.05
CA LEU A 148 -9.72 17.06 9.23
C LEU A 148 -9.82 16.16 7.99
N SER A 149 -9.65 16.77 6.83
CA SER A 149 -9.63 16.10 5.53
C SER A 149 -8.21 16.16 4.99
N PRO A 150 -7.44 15.05 5.01
CA PRO A 150 -6.07 15.05 4.49
C PRO A 150 -5.97 15.48 3.03
N PHE A 151 -7.06 15.33 2.28
CA PHE A 151 -7.16 15.80 0.90
C PHE A 151 -7.28 17.33 0.82
N ASP A 152 -8.09 17.96 1.67
CA ASP A 152 -8.23 19.42 1.66
C ASP A 152 -7.03 20.14 2.30
N GLU A 153 -6.25 19.43 3.13
CA GLU A 153 -4.96 19.91 3.67
C GLU A 153 -3.83 19.90 2.61
N PHE A 154 -3.98 19.12 1.54
CA PHE A 154 -3.03 19.04 0.43
C PHE A 154 -3.38 20.09 -0.65
#